data_AF-A0A249E389-F1
#
_entry.id   AF-A0A249E389-F1
#
_cell.length_a   1.000
_cell.length_b   1.000
_cell.length_c   1.000
_cell.angle_alpha   90.00
_cell.angle_beta   90.00
_cell.angle_gamma   90.00
#
_symmetry.space_group_name_H-M   'P 1'
#
loop_
_entity.id
_entity.type
_entity.pdbx_description
1 polymer ?
#
loop_
_entity_poly.entity_id
_entity_poly.type
_entity_poly.pdbx_seq_one_letter_code
_entity_poly.pdbx_strand_id
1 'polypeptide(L)'
;MQKHIILSIVASCLLMNCNSINNKNLSQGKEVLTLFPLEKYDQNVSTWLNPNDPNYNTPLLAADTQQRHFKLFYEHKYGKLSPWDQNFVNLVLHKASLEDIISIQEEIVSNYSNRGKKAENDIGYAENYRPYSSAWADQITYNMNIAQFANLDYNPNNRAIAIDNLHARALPTNDVHFYSNKIAGQGYPFDNLQETAIWAGTPLYVVELLWIKIGL
;
A
#
# COMPACT_ATOMS: atom_id res chain seq x y z
N MET A 1 12.70 -10.57 -20.33
CA MET A 1 12.59 -10.62 -18.86
C MET A 1 11.23 -10.03 -18.52
N GLN A 2 10.26 -10.88 -18.23
CA GLN A 2 8.85 -10.52 -18.11
C GLN A 2 8.63 -9.99 -16.68
N LYS A 3 8.42 -8.68 -16.53
CA LYS A 3 8.14 -8.06 -15.23
C LYS A 3 6.63 -8.18 -14.99
N HIS A 4 6.25 -9.08 -14.09
CA HIS A 4 4.86 -9.30 -13.70
C HIS A 4 4.51 -8.36 -12.53
N ILE A 5 3.48 -7.53 -12.69
CA ILE A 5 2.89 -6.79 -11.56
C ILE A 5 1.95 -7.76 -10.84
N ILE A 6 2.34 -8.15 -9.63
CA ILE A 6 1.49 -8.96 -8.74
C ILE A 6 0.51 -8.00 -8.08
N LEU A 7 -0.79 -8.17 -8.35
CA LEU A 7 -1.84 -7.50 -7.60
C LEU A 7 -1.91 -8.17 -6.22
N SER A 8 -1.22 -7.60 -5.24
CA SER A 8 -1.34 -8.04 -3.84
C SER A 8 -2.64 -7.47 -3.28
N ILE A 9 -3.65 -8.34 -3.10
CA ILE A 9 -4.80 -8.02 -2.23
C ILE A 9 -4.26 -7.95 -0.80
N VAL A 10 -3.86 -6.75 -0.37
CA VAL A 10 -3.65 -6.44 1.05
C VAL A 10 -5.03 -6.16 1.63
N ALA A 11 -5.79 -7.23 1.89
CA ALA A 11 -7.00 -7.14 2.68
C ALA A 11 -6.62 -7.06 4.16
N SER A 12 -6.13 -5.90 4.62
CA SER A 12 -6.15 -5.54 6.04
C SER A 12 -5.86 -4.05 6.24
N CYS A 13 -6.89 -3.33 6.71
CA CYS A 13 -6.84 -2.07 7.44
C CYS A 13 -6.45 -0.79 6.67
N LEU A 14 -7.35 -0.27 5.84
CA LEU A 14 -7.44 1.16 5.51
C LEU A 14 -8.88 1.66 5.62
N LEU A 15 -9.46 1.54 6.82
CA LEU A 15 -10.57 2.40 7.26
C LEU A 15 -10.06 3.29 8.40
N MET A 16 -9.12 4.18 8.07
CA MET A 16 -8.92 5.39 8.86
C MET A 16 -9.41 6.55 8.03
N ASN A 17 -10.65 6.94 8.31
CA ASN A 17 -11.27 8.15 7.80
C ASN A 17 -10.43 9.35 8.32
N CYS A 18 -9.44 9.78 7.54
CA CYS A 18 -8.74 11.03 7.81
C CYS A 18 -9.72 12.17 7.51
N ASN A 19 -10.38 12.67 8.55
CA ASN A 19 -11.13 13.92 8.47
C ASN A 19 -10.23 14.99 7.85
N SER A 20 -10.62 15.47 6.67
CA SER A 20 -9.99 16.61 6.01
C SER A 20 -10.02 17.80 6.96
N ILE A 21 -8.85 18.19 7.46
CA ILE A 21 -8.69 19.41 8.25
C ILE A 21 -8.94 20.57 7.27
N ASN A 22 -10.10 21.21 7.40
CA ASN A 22 -10.43 22.45 6.69
C ASN A 22 -9.46 23.56 7.12
N ASN A 23 -8.32 23.69 6.44
CA ASN A 23 -7.40 24.81 6.60
C ASN A 23 -7.90 26.05 5.82
N LYS A 24 -9.10 26.54 6.18
CA LYS A 24 -9.54 27.89 5.83
C LYS A 24 -8.93 28.86 6.85
N ASN A 25 -7.66 29.20 6.68
CA ASN A 25 -6.98 30.43 7.16
C ASN A 25 -5.46 30.18 7.23
N LEU A 26 -4.79 30.09 6.08
CA LEU A 26 -3.33 30.27 6.04
C LEU A 26 -3.06 31.72 5.65
N SER A 27 -2.60 32.50 6.64
CA SER A 27 -2.14 33.87 6.44
C SER A 27 -1.03 33.89 5.39
N GLN A 28 -1.22 34.68 4.34
CA GLN A 28 -0.21 34.95 3.32
C GLN A 28 1.08 35.45 4.00
N GLY A 29 2.19 34.71 3.85
CA GLY A 29 3.54 35.16 4.23
C GLY A 29 4.26 34.38 5.34
N LYS A 30 3.72 33.30 5.90
CA LYS A 30 4.46 32.46 6.86
C LYS A 30 5.15 31.31 6.13
N GLU A 31 6.47 31.23 6.22
CA GLU A 31 7.27 30.12 5.72
C GLU A 31 6.73 28.81 6.33
N VAL A 32 6.15 27.95 5.48
CA VAL A 32 5.42 26.72 5.90
C VAL A 32 6.37 25.54 6.15
N LEU A 33 7.64 25.68 5.74
CA LEU A 33 8.69 24.68 5.91
C LEU A 33 9.63 25.15 7.01
N THR A 34 9.39 24.69 8.24
CA THR A 34 10.33 24.89 9.34
C THR A 34 11.21 23.65 9.52
N LEU A 35 12.51 23.86 9.72
CA LEU A 35 13.41 22.76 10.08
C LEU A 35 13.16 22.36 11.53
N PHE A 36 12.84 21.08 11.75
CA PHE A 36 12.84 20.51 13.09
C PHE A 36 14.29 20.50 13.62
N PRO A 37 14.56 21.03 14.82
CA PRO A 37 15.93 21.20 15.31
C PRO A 37 16.48 19.86 15.82
N LEU A 38 16.87 18.97 14.89
CA LEU A 38 17.42 17.64 15.20
C LEU A 38 18.68 17.71 16.07
N GLU A 39 19.44 18.80 16.00
CA GLU A 39 20.65 19.03 16.81
C GLU A 39 20.38 19.11 18.31
N LYS A 40 19.11 19.33 18.71
CA LYS A 40 18.70 19.34 20.12
C LYS A 40 18.40 17.95 20.67
N TYR A 41 18.45 16.92 19.83
CA TYR A 41 18.09 15.55 20.18
C TYR A 41 19.19 14.59 19.74
N ASP A 42 19.69 13.77 20.65
CA ASP A 42 20.68 12.76 20.31
C ASP A 42 20.06 11.67 19.41
N GLN A 43 20.60 11.54 18.20
CA GLN A 43 20.15 10.58 17.19
C GLN A 43 20.81 9.20 17.37
N ASN A 44 21.57 8.99 18.44
CA ASN A 44 22.15 7.71 18.79
C ASN A 44 21.24 6.93 19.76
N VAL A 45 20.79 5.74 19.34
CA VAL A 45 19.96 4.87 20.17
C VAL A 45 20.62 4.51 21.50
N SER A 46 21.96 4.44 21.55
CA SER A 46 22.71 4.10 22.77
C SER A 46 22.58 5.15 23.87
N THR A 47 22.18 6.37 23.53
CA THR A 47 21.89 7.43 24.53
C THR A 47 20.60 7.12 25.29
N TRP A 48 19.65 6.47 24.63
CA TRP A 48 18.36 6.09 25.20
C TRP A 48 18.36 4.65 25.73
N LEU A 49 19.22 3.79 25.19
CA LEU A 49 19.47 2.41 25.61
C LEU A 49 20.96 2.26 25.95
N ASN A 50 21.35 2.68 27.14
CA ASN A 50 22.75 2.71 27.58
C ASN A 50 23.34 1.29 27.67
N PRO A 51 24.37 0.94 26.86
CA PRO A 51 25.00 -0.38 26.90
C PRO A 51 25.65 -0.76 28.24
N ASN A 52 25.95 0.23 29.08
CA ASN A 52 26.53 0.03 30.41
C ASN A 52 25.49 -0.05 31.53
N ASP A 53 24.19 0.08 31.22
CA ASP A 53 23.14 -0.08 32.22
C ASP A 53 23.14 -1.53 32.75
N PRO A 54 23.06 -1.76 34.07
CA PRO A 54 22.99 -3.11 34.63
C PRO A 54 21.85 -3.96 34.06
N ASN A 55 20.78 -3.33 33.58
CA ASN A 55 19.62 -3.97 32.97
C ASN A 55 19.65 -3.96 31.43
N TYR A 56 20.75 -3.58 30.79
CA TYR A 56 20.82 -3.48 29.31
C TYR A 56 20.47 -4.80 28.61
N ASN A 57 20.89 -5.92 29.19
CA ASN A 57 20.61 -7.26 28.67
C ASN A 57 19.31 -7.88 29.21
N THR A 58 18.48 -7.09 29.90
CA THR A 58 17.18 -7.56 30.39
C THR A 58 16.19 -7.62 29.23
N PRO A 59 15.57 -8.78 28.95
CA PRO A 59 14.57 -8.90 27.89
C PRO A 59 13.38 -7.95 28.10
N LEU A 60 12.92 -7.32 27.01
CA LEU A 60 11.73 -6.45 27.04
C LEU A 60 10.42 -7.21 27.31
N LEU A 61 10.41 -8.52 27.06
CA LEU A 61 9.26 -9.40 27.22
C LEU A 61 9.67 -10.69 27.95
N ALA A 62 8.73 -11.28 28.69
CA ALA A 62 8.90 -12.64 29.20
C ALA A 62 9.05 -13.65 28.05
N ALA A 63 9.86 -14.68 28.27
CA ALA A 63 10.26 -15.64 27.23
C ALA A 63 9.05 -16.38 26.61
N ASP A 64 8.06 -16.73 27.44
CA ASP A 64 6.82 -17.40 27.01
C ASP A 64 5.99 -16.51 26.07
N THR A 65 5.94 -15.21 26.34
CA THR A 65 5.23 -14.21 25.56
C THR A 65 5.95 -13.94 24.24
N GLN A 66 7.28 -13.84 24.27
CA GLN A 66 8.09 -13.74 23.05
C GLN A 66 7.89 -14.96 22.15
N GLN A 67 7.88 -16.17 22.71
CA GLN A 67 7.67 -17.40 21.95
C GLN A 67 6.26 -17.46 21.33
N ARG A 68 5.22 -17.03 22.06
CA ARG A 68 3.85 -16.95 21.52
C ARG A 68 3.75 -15.99 20.34
N HIS A 69 4.33 -14.79 20.45
CA HIS A 69 4.36 -13.82 19.35
C HIS A 69 5.16 -14.32 18.16
N PHE A 70 6.30 -14.98 18.40
CA PHE A 70 7.11 -15.58 17.35
C PHE A 70 6.33 -16.65 16.59
N LYS A 71 5.63 -17.55 17.30
CA LYS A 71 4.76 -18.55 16.65
C LYS A 71 3.66 -17.89 15.82
N LEU A 72 2.99 -16.87 16.35
CA LEU A 72 1.95 -16.13 15.61
C LEU A 72 2.50 -15.47 14.35
N PHE A 73 3.70 -14.88 14.43
CA PHE A 73 4.40 -14.34 13.26
C PHE A 73 4.60 -15.41 12.18
N TYR A 74 5.04 -16.62 12.55
CA TYR A 74 5.18 -17.73 11.59
C TYR A 74 3.84 -18.17 11.00
N GLU A 75 2.77 -18.21 11.78
CA GLU A 75 1.43 -18.54 11.27
C GLU A 75 0.96 -17.54 10.21
N HIS A 76 1.22 -16.24 10.41
CA HIS A 76 0.91 -15.19 9.43
C HIS A 76 1.82 -15.21 8.20
N LYS A 77 3.09 -15.60 8.37
CA LYS A 77 4.03 -15.66 7.24
C LYS A 77 3.84 -16.90 6.40
N TYR A 78 3.80 -18.09 7.00
CA TYR A 78 3.89 -19.37 6.29
C TYR A 78 2.85 -20.42 6.72
N GLY A 79 2.09 -20.16 7.80
CA GLY A 79 1.13 -21.11 8.37
C GLY A 79 -0.32 -20.84 7.97
N LYS A 80 -1.26 -21.10 8.88
CA LYS A 80 -2.71 -21.07 8.58
C LYS A 80 -3.28 -19.68 8.33
N LEU A 81 -2.51 -18.63 8.61
CA LEU A 81 -2.89 -17.23 8.42
C LEU A 81 -2.09 -16.59 7.26
N SER A 82 -1.50 -17.42 6.42
CA SER A 82 -0.64 -17.03 5.30
C SER A 82 -1.37 -17.12 3.96
N PRO A 83 -0.97 -16.32 2.94
CA PRO A 83 -1.37 -16.50 1.54
C PRO A 83 -1.04 -17.89 0.94
N TRP A 84 -0.28 -18.74 1.64
CA TRP A 84 -0.05 -20.13 1.23
C TRP A 84 -1.08 -21.12 1.77
N ASP A 85 -1.94 -20.73 2.72
CA ASP A 85 -2.99 -21.60 3.24
C ASP A 85 -4.28 -21.47 2.43
N GLN A 86 -4.88 -22.61 2.06
CA GLN A 86 -6.11 -22.64 1.26
C GLN A 86 -7.30 -22.02 1.98
N ASN A 87 -7.47 -22.27 3.28
CA ASN A 87 -8.62 -21.74 4.02
C ASN A 87 -8.48 -20.24 4.18
N PHE A 88 -7.28 -19.74 4.45
CA PHE A 88 -6.99 -18.32 4.49
C PHE A 88 -7.31 -17.65 3.14
N VAL A 89 -6.82 -18.21 2.03
CA VAL A 89 -7.08 -17.64 0.70
C VAL A 89 -8.56 -17.67 0.36
N ASN A 90 -9.26 -18.79 0.57
CA ASN A 90 -10.71 -18.87 0.35
C ASN A 90 -11.47 -17.86 1.22
N LEU A 91 -11.03 -17.62 2.45
CA LEU A 91 -11.59 -16.57 3.30
C LEU A 91 -11.39 -15.18 2.68
N VAL A 92 -10.22 -14.89 2.12
CA VAL A 92 -9.96 -13.59 1.47
C VAL A 92 -10.75 -13.45 0.17
N LEU A 93 -10.78 -14.48 -0.67
CA LEU A 93 -11.47 -14.46 -1.97
C LEU A 93 -12.99 -14.37 -1.84
N HIS A 94 -13.58 -15.03 -0.83
CA HIS A 94 -15.04 -15.14 -0.71
C HIS A 94 -15.63 -14.35 0.47
N LYS A 95 -14.82 -13.77 1.36
CA LYS A 95 -15.29 -13.10 2.58
C LYS A 95 -14.85 -11.65 2.73
N ALA A 96 -14.21 -11.05 1.71
CA ALA A 96 -13.87 -9.64 1.72
C ALA A 96 -15.15 -8.78 1.59
N SER A 97 -15.92 -8.60 2.68
CA SER A 97 -17.02 -7.64 2.85
C SER A 97 -18.32 -7.87 2.07
N LEU A 98 -19.31 -6.98 2.26
CA LEU A 98 -20.60 -6.96 1.53
C LEU A 98 -20.42 -6.66 0.03
N GLU A 99 -19.20 -6.32 -0.39
CA GLU A 99 -18.79 -5.94 -1.74
C GLU A 99 -17.80 -6.98 -2.27
N ASP A 100 -18.00 -7.47 -3.48
CA ASP A 100 -17.09 -8.43 -4.10
C ASP A 100 -15.78 -7.77 -4.57
N ILE A 101 -14.76 -8.58 -4.91
CA ILE A 101 -13.47 -8.08 -5.41
C ILE A 101 -13.66 -7.13 -6.61
N ILE A 102 -14.66 -7.40 -7.46
CA ILE A 102 -15.00 -6.52 -8.59
C ILE A 102 -15.34 -5.12 -8.10
N SER A 103 -16.28 -5.01 -7.15
CA SER A 103 -16.73 -3.74 -6.58
C SER A 103 -15.57 -2.98 -5.95
N ILE A 104 -14.68 -3.66 -5.23
CA ILE A 104 -13.46 -3.08 -4.66
C ILE A 104 -12.54 -2.51 -5.76
N GLN A 105 -12.31 -3.27 -6.84
CA GLN A 105 -11.47 -2.80 -7.95
C GLN A 105 -12.10 -1.59 -8.67
N GLU A 106 -13.42 -1.59 -8.87
CA GLU A 106 -14.15 -0.47 -9.47
C GLU A 106 -14.10 0.78 -8.59
N GLU A 107 -14.24 0.62 -7.27
CA GLU A 107 -14.11 1.72 -6.31
C GLU A 107 -12.69 2.31 -6.35
N ILE A 108 -11.66 1.48 -6.33
CA ILE A 108 -10.26 1.92 -6.44
C ILE A 108 -10.06 2.74 -7.73
N VAL A 109 -10.53 2.23 -8.88
CA VAL A 109 -10.44 2.96 -10.16
C VAL A 109 -11.17 4.31 -10.08
N SER A 110 -12.37 4.34 -9.51
CA SER A 110 -13.14 5.57 -9.33
C SER A 110 -12.42 6.59 -8.44
N ASN A 111 -11.82 6.10 -7.35
CA ASN A 111 -11.08 6.91 -6.39
C ASN A 111 -9.85 7.59 -6.99
N TYR A 112 -9.18 6.97 -7.96
CA TYR A 112 -8.00 7.56 -8.63
C TYR A 112 -8.30 8.21 -9.99
N SER A 113 -9.52 8.04 -10.53
CA SER A 113 -9.95 8.72 -11.75
C SER A 113 -10.26 10.20 -11.48
N ASN A 114 -10.02 11.05 -12.48
CA ASN A 114 -10.46 12.45 -12.46
C ASN A 114 -11.91 12.63 -12.97
N ARG A 115 -12.60 11.56 -13.34
CA ARG A 115 -13.96 11.62 -13.89
C ARG A 115 -14.93 12.21 -12.87
N GLY A 116 -15.63 13.27 -13.24
CA GLY A 116 -16.62 13.93 -12.38
C GLY A 116 -16.04 14.79 -11.24
N LYS A 117 -14.73 14.76 -11.05
CA LYS A 117 -14.05 15.55 -10.01
C LYS A 117 -13.77 16.96 -10.51
N LYS A 118 -13.96 17.93 -9.61
CA LYS A 118 -13.80 19.37 -9.92
C LYS A 118 -13.01 20.13 -8.85
N ALA A 119 -13.02 19.64 -7.61
CA ALA A 119 -12.29 20.29 -6.53
C ALA A 119 -10.79 19.96 -6.65
N GLU A 120 -9.94 20.96 -6.45
CA GLU A 120 -8.49 20.84 -6.67
C GLU A 120 -7.83 19.75 -5.81
N ASN A 121 -8.38 19.47 -4.63
CA ASN A 121 -7.93 18.44 -3.70
C ASN A 121 -8.36 17.02 -4.11
N ASP A 122 -9.31 16.88 -5.04
CA ASP A 122 -9.80 15.58 -5.49
C ASP A 122 -9.17 15.18 -6.85
N ILE A 123 -8.56 16.14 -7.56
CA ILE A 123 -7.88 15.91 -8.82
C ILE A 123 -6.54 15.21 -8.59
N GLY A 124 -6.34 14.12 -9.32
CA GLY A 124 -5.10 13.39 -9.47
C GLY A 124 -4.17 14.00 -10.51
N TYR A 125 -2.90 14.14 -10.16
CA TYR A 125 -1.84 14.72 -10.97
C TYR A 125 -0.71 13.71 -11.23
N ALA A 126 -0.12 13.78 -12.42
CA ALA A 126 1.05 13.01 -12.82
C ALA A 126 2.36 13.59 -12.25
N GLU A 127 3.49 12.97 -12.58
CA GLU A 127 4.83 13.38 -12.14
C GLU A 127 5.21 14.82 -12.55
N ASN A 128 4.62 15.31 -13.64
CA ASN A 128 4.80 16.68 -14.13
C ASN A 128 3.76 17.68 -13.57
N TYR A 129 2.99 17.25 -12.57
CA TYR A 129 1.89 17.99 -11.94
C TYR A 129 0.82 18.46 -12.92
N ARG A 130 0.62 17.76 -14.03
CA ARG A 130 -0.55 17.92 -14.89
C ARG A 130 -1.65 16.96 -14.47
N PRO A 131 -2.93 17.38 -14.47
CA PRO A 131 -4.03 16.47 -14.19
C PRO A 131 -4.03 15.27 -15.13
N TYR A 132 -4.30 14.08 -14.60
CA TYR A 132 -4.57 12.92 -15.44
C TYR A 132 -5.83 13.14 -16.29
N SER A 133 -5.78 12.67 -17.54
CA SER A 133 -6.97 12.61 -18.39
C SER A 133 -7.86 11.41 -18.00
N SER A 134 -9.14 11.43 -18.39
CA SER A 134 -10.00 10.24 -18.22
C SER A 134 -9.45 9.02 -18.97
N ALA A 135 -8.81 9.24 -20.12
CA ALA A 135 -8.24 8.17 -20.94
C ALA A 135 -7.12 7.39 -20.22
N TRP A 136 -6.41 8.02 -19.29
CA TRP A 136 -5.40 7.34 -18.47
C TRP A 136 -6.05 6.26 -17.59
N ALA A 137 -7.10 6.63 -16.85
CA ALA A 137 -7.83 5.68 -16.02
C ALA A 137 -8.54 4.62 -16.87
N ASP A 138 -9.11 5.00 -18.02
CA ASP A 138 -9.79 4.08 -18.93
C ASP A 138 -8.80 3.01 -19.47
N GLN A 139 -7.56 3.39 -19.80
CA GLN A 139 -6.53 2.45 -20.27
C GLN A 139 -6.07 1.48 -19.19
N ILE A 140 -5.90 1.95 -17.95
CA ILE A 140 -5.58 1.10 -16.80
C ILE A 140 -6.72 0.11 -16.56
N THR A 141 -7.95 0.60 -16.51
CA THR A 141 -9.16 -0.21 -16.29
C THR A 141 -9.33 -1.29 -17.36
N TYR A 142 -9.06 -0.93 -18.62
CA TYR A 142 -9.07 -1.89 -19.72
C TYR A 142 -8.05 -3.01 -19.50
N ASN A 143 -6.82 -2.67 -19.10
CA ASN A 143 -5.78 -3.67 -18.81
C ASN A 143 -6.11 -4.49 -17.55
N MET A 144 -6.80 -3.90 -16.57
CA MET A 144 -7.28 -4.58 -15.36
C MET A 144 -8.25 -5.71 -15.63
N ASN A 145 -8.99 -5.65 -16.76
CA ASN A 145 -9.99 -6.64 -17.15
C ASN A 145 -10.86 -7.10 -15.97
N ILE A 146 -11.45 -6.15 -15.23
CA ILE A 146 -12.07 -6.37 -13.91
C ILE A 146 -13.06 -7.54 -13.89
N ALA A 147 -13.78 -7.76 -14.99
CA ALA A 147 -14.72 -8.88 -15.13
C ALA A 147 -14.10 -10.27 -14.89
N GLN A 148 -12.77 -10.42 -15.03
CA GLN A 148 -12.08 -11.69 -14.75
C GLN A 148 -12.13 -12.10 -13.28
N PHE A 149 -12.38 -11.16 -12.36
CA PHE A 149 -12.49 -11.45 -10.92
C PHE A 149 -13.84 -12.07 -10.53
N ALA A 150 -14.78 -12.25 -11.47
CA ALA A 150 -16.12 -12.78 -11.18
C ALA A 150 -16.13 -14.24 -10.69
N ASN A 151 -15.12 -15.03 -11.06
CA ASN A 151 -15.04 -16.46 -10.74
C ASN A 151 -13.65 -16.80 -10.23
N LEU A 152 -13.28 -16.24 -9.08
CA LEU A 152 -12.01 -16.57 -8.42
C LEU A 152 -12.17 -17.80 -7.52
N ASP A 153 -11.47 -18.86 -7.87
CA ASP A 153 -11.33 -20.05 -7.04
C ASP A 153 -9.88 -20.22 -6.57
N TYR A 154 -9.71 -20.86 -5.41
CA TYR A 154 -8.38 -21.21 -4.94
C TYR A 154 -7.70 -22.21 -5.88
N ASN A 155 -6.43 -21.92 -6.21
CA ASN A 155 -5.55 -22.78 -6.98
C ASN A 155 -4.18 -22.88 -6.25
N PRO A 156 -3.74 -24.09 -5.87
CA PRO A 156 -2.46 -24.26 -5.18
C PRO A 156 -1.25 -23.80 -6.01
N ASN A 157 -1.36 -23.76 -7.34
CA ASN A 157 -0.28 -23.29 -8.23
C ASN A 157 -0.11 -21.76 -8.20
N ASN A 158 -1.05 -21.03 -7.60
CA ASN A 158 -0.97 -19.57 -7.46
C ASN A 158 -0.21 -19.13 -6.21
N ARG A 159 0.25 -20.06 -5.37
CA ARG A 159 1.17 -19.76 -4.27
C ARG A 159 2.49 -19.25 -4.86
N ALA A 160 2.94 -18.11 -4.36
CA ALA A 160 4.13 -17.44 -4.87
C ALA A 160 4.99 -16.90 -3.72
N ILE A 161 6.21 -16.51 -4.07
CA ILE A 161 7.13 -15.80 -3.19
C ILE A 161 7.72 -14.62 -3.95
N ALA A 162 7.88 -13.48 -3.28
CA ALA A 162 8.62 -12.36 -3.85
C ALA A 162 10.10 -12.77 -4.01
N ILE A 163 10.63 -12.70 -5.22
CA ILE A 163 12.06 -13.00 -5.49
C ILE A 163 12.94 -11.75 -5.49
N ASP A 164 12.32 -10.58 -5.47
CA ASP A 164 12.95 -9.26 -5.36
C ASP A 164 12.03 -8.35 -4.53
N ASN A 165 12.49 -7.16 -4.21
CA ASN A 165 11.69 -6.14 -3.56
C ASN A 165 10.68 -5.57 -4.57
N LEU A 166 9.40 -5.60 -4.20
CA LEU A 166 8.29 -5.17 -5.04
C LEU A 166 7.59 -3.97 -4.40
N HIS A 167 6.95 -3.18 -5.25
CA HIS A 167 6.01 -2.15 -4.83
C HIS A 167 4.59 -2.67 -5.04
N ALA A 168 3.85 -2.84 -3.95
CA ALA A 168 2.41 -3.04 -4.02
C ALA A 168 1.75 -1.70 -4.35
N ARG A 169 0.83 -1.73 -5.31
CA ARG A 169 0.28 -0.55 -5.95
C ARG A 169 -1.24 -0.64 -6.00
N ALA A 170 -1.93 0.48 -5.78
CA ALA A 170 -3.38 0.51 -5.84
C ALA A 170 -3.92 0.25 -7.25
N LEU A 171 -3.24 0.79 -8.27
CA LEU A 171 -3.50 0.53 -9.68
C LEU A 171 -2.26 -0.10 -10.34
N PRO A 172 -2.43 -0.97 -11.36
CA PRO A 172 -1.32 -1.66 -12.01
C PRO A 172 -0.59 -0.78 -13.03
N THR A 173 -0.03 0.33 -12.55
CA THR A 173 0.82 1.25 -13.31
C THR A 173 2.05 1.64 -12.49
N ASN A 174 3.13 2.03 -13.17
CA ASN A 174 4.30 2.65 -12.55
C ASN A 174 4.16 4.19 -12.46
N ASP A 175 3.11 4.77 -13.05
CA ASP A 175 2.89 6.21 -12.99
C ASP A 175 2.58 6.65 -11.56
N VAL A 176 3.07 7.82 -11.13
CA VAL A 176 2.75 8.36 -9.80
C VAL A 176 1.40 9.05 -9.78
N HIS A 177 0.72 9.09 -8.65
CA HIS A 177 -0.48 9.90 -8.48
C HIS A 177 -0.30 10.85 -7.31
N PHE A 178 -0.22 12.15 -7.59
CA PHE A 178 -0.21 13.19 -6.56
C PHE A 178 -1.58 13.86 -6.46
N TYR A 179 -1.86 14.45 -5.30
CA TYR A 179 -2.87 15.50 -5.19
C TYR A 179 -2.21 16.86 -5.51
N SER A 180 -2.83 17.97 -5.10
CA SER A 180 -2.29 19.29 -5.45
C SER A 180 -0.94 19.56 -4.79
N ASN A 181 0.07 19.91 -5.59
CA ASN A 181 1.38 20.34 -5.09
C ASN A 181 1.36 21.69 -4.37
N LYS A 182 0.23 22.41 -4.40
CA LYS A 182 0.03 23.65 -3.66
C LYS A 182 -0.39 23.40 -2.21
N ILE A 183 -0.70 22.15 -1.86
CA ILE A 183 -1.10 21.74 -0.52
C ILE A 183 0.05 20.93 0.10
N ALA A 184 0.48 21.32 1.30
CA ALA A 184 1.54 20.63 2.01
C ALA A 184 1.14 19.15 2.26
N GLY A 185 2.05 18.23 1.95
CA GLY A 185 1.82 16.79 2.12
C GLY A 185 1.06 16.10 0.99
N GLN A 186 0.79 16.79 -0.13
CA GLN A 186 -0.02 16.24 -1.23
C GLN A 186 0.73 16.03 -2.56
N GLY A 187 1.89 16.66 -2.73
CA GLY A 187 2.80 16.44 -3.87
C GLY A 187 3.85 15.37 -3.57
N TYR A 188 4.95 15.35 -4.33
CA TYR A 188 6.10 14.51 -4.03
C TYR A 188 6.56 14.67 -2.56
N PRO A 189 6.92 13.58 -1.86
CA PRO A 189 7.02 12.17 -2.31
C PRO A 189 5.76 11.32 -2.10
N PHE A 190 4.60 11.94 -1.85
CA PHE A 190 3.36 11.26 -1.48
C PHE A 190 2.61 10.71 -2.71
N ASP A 191 3.21 9.71 -3.37
CA ASP A 191 2.53 8.96 -4.43
C ASP A 191 1.38 8.14 -3.83
N ASN A 192 0.15 8.56 -4.12
CA ASN A 192 -1.07 7.96 -3.57
C ASN A 192 -1.34 6.56 -4.11
N LEU A 193 -0.70 6.15 -5.22
CA LEU A 193 -0.83 4.77 -5.72
C LEU A 193 0.15 3.81 -5.04
N GLN A 194 1.10 4.29 -4.23
CA GLN A 194 2.06 3.47 -3.50
C GLN A 194 1.45 2.98 -2.18
N GLU A 195 1.10 1.70 -2.12
CA GLU A 195 0.49 1.10 -0.93
C GLU A 195 1.54 0.62 0.07
N THR A 196 2.43 -0.26 -0.37
CA THR A 196 3.46 -0.83 0.51
C THR A 196 4.64 -1.42 -0.25
N ALA A 197 5.76 -1.58 0.44
CA ALA A 197 6.90 -2.34 -0.05
C ALA A 197 6.77 -3.81 0.37
N ILE A 198 6.95 -4.72 -0.57
CA ILE A 198 7.00 -6.17 -0.34
C ILE A 198 8.44 -6.61 -0.51
N TRP A 199 9.05 -7.07 0.58
CA TRP A 199 10.44 -7.52 0.56
C TRP A 199 10.57 -8.91 -0.06
N ALA A 200 11.73 -9.17 -0.68
CA ALA A 200 12.10 -10.50 -1.14
C ALA A 200 11.91 -11.55 -0.02
N GLY A 201 11.42 -12.72 -0.39
CA GLY A 201 11.06 -13.80 0.53
C GLY A 201 9.64 -13.71 1.10
N THR A 202 8.88 -12.64 0.83
CA THR A 202 7.50 -12.54 1.32
C THR A 202 6.58 -13.52 0.58
N PRO A 203 5.82 -14.37 1.30
CA PRO A 203 4.80 -15.25 0.72
C PRO A 203 3.64 -14.47 0.13
N LEU A 204 3.22 -14.85 -1.07
CA LEU A 204 2.16 -14.22 -1.83
C LEU A 204 1.21 -15.27 -2.40
N TYR A 205 0.02 -14.82 -2.78
CA TYR A 205 -0.92 -15.57 -3.58
C TYR A 205 -1.28 -14.75 -4.81
N VAL A 206 -1.08 -15.31 -6.00
CA VAL A 206 -1.38 -14.64 -7.26
C VAL A 206 -2.87 -14.78 -7.52
N VAL A 207 -3.60 -13.67 -7.41
CA VAL A 207 -5.04 -13.65 -7.71
C VAL A 207 -5.25 -13.60 -9.23
N GLU A 208 -4.41 -12.86 -9.95
CA GLU A 208 -4.49 -12.72 -11.40
C GLU A 208 -3.15 -12.20 -11.97
N LEU A 209 -2.96 -12.36 -13.28
CA LEU A 209 -1.84 -11.81 -14.03
C LEU A 209 -2.31 -10.71 -14.99
N LEU A 210 -1.76 -9.53 -14.81
CA LEU A 210 -2.01 -8.41 -15.70
C LEU A 210 -1.03 -8.41 -16.86
N TRP A 211 -1.55 -8.54 -18.08
CA TRP A 211 -0.78 -8.39 -19.31
C TRP A 211 -0.50 -6.91 -19.56
N ILE A 212 0.61 -6.40 -19.04
CA ILE A 212 1.15 -5.15 -19.55
C ILE A 212 1.75 -5.47 -20.92
N LYS A 213 1.11 -4.98 -21.99
CA LYS A 213 1.79 -4.86 -23.29
C LYS A 213 2.97 -3.92 -23.07
N ILE A 214 4.15 -4.49 -22.86
CA ILE A 214 5.40 -3.75 -22.87
C ILE A 214 5.59 -3.32 -24.33
N GLY A 215 5.16 -2.11 -24.66
CA GLY A 215 5.51 -1.47 -25.92
C GLY A 215 7.02 -1.28 -25.93
N LEU A 216 7.70 -2.07 -26.77
CA LEU A 216 9.01 -1.72 -27.29
C LEU A 216 8.84 -0.68 -28.39
#